data_AF-A0A3C2DC89-F1
#
_entry.id   AF-A0A3C2DC89-F1
#
_cell.length_a   1.000
_cell.length_b   1.000
_cell.length_c   1.000
_cell.angle_alpha   90.00
_cell.angle_beta   90.00
_cell.angle_gamma   90.00
#
_symmetry.space_group_name_H-M   'P 1'
#
loop_
_entity.id
_entity.type
_entity.pdbx_description
1 polymer ?
#
loop_
_entity_poly.entity_id
_entity_poly.type
_entity_poly.pdbx_seq_one_letter_code
_entity_poly.pdbx_strand_id
1 'polypeptide(L)'
;MTQKNLALLKITLIIFAIVALVYGVTYLFVPQIHVEASGSAPVPSGWIRWFGPILVALGIGTIMVLRNPNKQGPFVKTLAIGTLLCGLTLIYSTFFESEGIGNMEQSLIPGIVLIVLSIMFWISLQQSKELL
;
A
#
# COMPACT_ATOMS: atom_id res chain seq x y z
N MET A 1 12.14 -26.35 0.39
CA MET A 1 11.34 -25.12 0.25
C MET A 1 10.30 -25.32 -0.85
N THR A 2 9.01 -25.41 -0.52
CA THR A 2 7.94 -25.73 -1.49
C THR A 2 7.68 -24.52 -2.40
N GLN A 3 7.61 -24.71 -3.72
CA GLN A 3 7.37 -23.62 -4.70
C GLN A 3 6.14 -22.74 -4.35
N LYS A 4 5.15 -23.32 -3.64
CA LYS A 4 3.94 -22.65 -3.17
C LYS A 4 4.21 -21.47 -2.22
N ASN A 5 5.25 -21.55 -1.40
CA ASN A 5 5.62 -20.52 -0.42
C ASN A 5 6.15 -19.25 -1.09
N LEU A 6 6.85 -19.42 -2.22
CA LEU A 6 7.37 -18.32 -3.02
C LEU A 6 6.28 -17.63 -3.85
N ALA A 7 5.25 -18.38 -4.25
CA ALA A 7 4.16 -17.86 -5.06
C ALA A 7 3.38 -16.77 -4.34
N LEU A 8 3.05 -16.97 -3.05
CA LEU A 8 2.34 -15.97 -2.26
C LEU A 8 3.15 -14.67 -2.13
N LEU A 9 4.44 -14.77 -1.81
CA LEU A 9 5.33 -13.60 -1.73
C LEU A 9 5.34 -12.82 -3.06
N LYS A 10 5.52 -13.52 -4.18
CA LYS A 10 5.53 -12.89 -5.52
C LYS A 10 4.22 -12.19 -5.83
N ILE A 11 3.09 -12.85 -5.60
CA ILE A 11 1.75 -12.29 -5.83
C ILE A 11 1.56 -11.04 -4.97
N THR A 12 1.90 -11.11 -3.68
CA THR A 12 1.75 -9.99 -2.74
C THR A 12 2.59 -8.79 -3.18
N LEU A 13 3.86 -9.02 -3.55
CA LEU A 13 4.75 -7.97 -4.06
C LEU A 13 4.21 -7.36 -5.37
N ILE A 14 3.68 -8.16 -6.29
CA ILE A 14 3.12 -7.67 -7.56
C ILE A 14 1.91 -6.77 -7.30
N ILE A 15 0.96 -7.23 -6.47
CA ILE A 15 -0.25 -6.44 -6.15
C ILE A 15 0.15 -5.11 -5.50
N PHE A 16 1.03 -5.16 -4.50
CA PHE A 16 1.49 -3.94 -3.84
C PHE A 16 2.23 -3.00 -4.80
N ALA A 17 3.10 -3.53 -5.68
CA ALA A 17 3.80 -2.71 -6.66
C ALA A 17 2.83 -1.99 -7.61
N ILE A 18 1.78 -2.68 -8.08
CA ILE A 18 0.75 -2.06 -8.93
C ILE A 18 0.04 -0.94 -8.17
N VAL A 19 -0.43 -1.21 -6.95
CA VAL A 19 -1.12 -0.21 -6.11
C VAL A 19 -0.21 1.00 -5.87
N ALA A 20 1.02 0.77 -5.41
CA ALA A 20 1.97 1.82 -5.08
C ALA A 20 2.36 2.66 -6.30
N LEU A 21 2.54 2.06 -7.48
CA LEU A 21 2.87 2.79 -8.70
C LEU A 21 1.67 3.58 -9.24
N VAL A 22 0.47 3.00 -9.26
CA VAL A 22 -0.74 3.69 -9.74
C VAL A 22 -1.07 4.89 -8.84
N TYR A 23 -1.13 4.67 -7.52
CA TYR A 23 -1.36 5.77 -6.58
C TYR A 23 -0.18 6.75 -6.55
N GLY A 24 1.06 6.27 -6.62
CA GLY A 24 2.24 7.12 -6.61
C GLY A 24 2.32 8.06 -7.81
N VAL A 25 2.10 7.56 -9.02
CA VAL A 25 2.07 8.37 -10.26
C VAL A 25 0.92 9.36 -10.23
N THR A 26 -0.27 8.94 -9.80
CA THR A 26 -1.44 9.83 -9.75
C THR A 26 -1.29 10.92 -8.69
N TYR A 27 -0.81 10.62 -7.48
CA TYR A 27 -0.49 11.65 -6.49
C TYR A 27 0.62 12.59 -6.95
N LEU A 28 1.62 12.10 -7.67
CA LEU A 28 2.74 12.92 -8.14
C LEU A 28 2.30 13.91 -9.23
N PHE A 29 1.64 13.43 -10.28
CA PHE A 29 1.37 14.24 -11.48
C PHE A 29 -0.04 14.83 -11.53
N VAL A 30 -1.04 14.12 -11.03
CA VAL A 30 -2.45 14.49 -11.11
C VAL A 30 -3.17 14.38 -9.75
N PRO A 31 -2.62 14.97 -8.67
CA PRO A 31 -3.17 14.86 -7.31
C PRO A 31 -4.63 15.35 -7.22
N GLN A 32 -5.01 16.29 -8.09
CA GLN A 32 -6.34 16.89 -8.12
C GLN A 32 -7.47 15.85 -8.28
N ILE A 33 -7.23 14.76 -9.02
CA ILE A 33 -8.21 13.69 -9.21
C ILE A 33 -8.63 13.08 -7.87
N HIS A 34 -7.67 12.90 -6.95
CA HIS A 34 -7.95 12.35 -5.62
C HIS A 34 -8.68 13.34 -4.71
N VAL A 35 -8.35 14.64 -4.79
CA VAL A 35 -9.04 15.68 -4.01
C VAL A 35 -10.49 15.84 -4.45
N GLU A 36 -10.73 15.81 -5.76
CA GLU A 36 -12.09 15.93 -6.29
C GLU A 36 -12.92 14.69 -5.98
N ALA A 37 -12.29 13.51 -6.07
CA ALA A 37 -12.97 12.26 -5.78
C ALA A 37 -13.28 12.10 -4.28
N SER A 38 -12.46 12.68 -3.39
CA SER A 38 -12.69 12.59 -1.93
C SER A 38 -13.88 13.40 -1.44
N GLY A 39 -14.47 14.26 -2.29
CA GLY A 39 -15.67 15.06 -1.99
C GLY A 39 -15.55 15.94 -0.74
N SER A 40 -14.34 16.15 -0.24
CA SER A 40 -14.03 16.86 1.00
C SER A 40 -13.71 18.33 0.74
N ALA A 41 -13.53 19.11 1.81
CA ALA A 41 -13.10 20.50 1.71
C ALA A 41 -11.80 20.61 0.88
N PRO A 42 -11.61 21.69 0.10
CA PRO A 42 -10.49 21.79 -0.83
C PRO A 42 -9.14 21.73 -0.08
N VAL A 43 -8.48 20.58 -0.17
CA VAL A 43 -7.09 20.43 0.27
C VAL A 43 -6.18 20.92 -0.86
N PRO A 44 -5.20 21.80 -0.59
CA PRO A 44 -4.25 22.20 -1.62
C PRO A 44 -3.52 20.97 -2.17
N SER A 45 -3.61 20.72 -3.46
CA SER A 45 -3.09 19.49 -4.09
C SER A 45 -1.58 19.27 -3.92
N GLY A 46 -0.83 20.34 -3.60
CA GLY A 46 0.57 20.24 -3.19
C GLY A 46 0.81 19.44 -1.90
N TRP A 47 -0.16 19.41 -0.97
CA TRP A 47 -0.07 18.70 0.30
C TRP A 47 -0.14 17.18 0.14
N ILE A 48 -0.74 16.69 -0.94
CA ILE A 48 -0.78 15.25 -1.24
C ILE A 48 0.29 14.83 -2.26
N ARG A 49 0.85 15.79 -3.01
CA ARG A 49 1.82 15.51 -4.07
C ARG A 49 3.10 14.85 -3.56
N TRP A 50 3.56 15.21 -2.36
CA TRP A 50 4.80 14.66 -1.80
C TRP A 50 4.71 13.17 -1.45
N PHE A 51 3.50 12.63 -1.26
CA PHE A 51 3.32 11.18 -1.10
C PHE A 51 3.58 10.41 -2.40
N GLY A 52 3.41 11.05 -3.57
CA GLY A 52 3.57 10.42 -4.87
C GLY A 52 4.96 9.79 -5.09
N PRO A 53 6.07 10.56 -4.99
CA PRO A 53 7.42 10.03 -5.13
C PRO A 53 7.76 8.93 -4.11
N ILE A 54 7.23 9.03 -2.89
CA ILE A 54 7.43 8.01 -1.85
C ILE A 54 6.80 6.68 -2.26
N LEU A 55 5.55 6.71 -2.74
CA LEU A 55 4.86 5.51 -3.21
C LEU A 55 5.51 4.94 -4.47
N VAL A 56 5.98 5.79 -5.39
CA VAL A 56 6.75 5.33 -6.57
C VAL A 56 8.04 4.64 -6.13
N ALA A 57 8.79 5.21 -5.18
CA ALA A 57 10.00 4.61 -4.65
C ALA A 57 9.73 3.26 -3.97
N LEU A 58 8.65 3.16 -3.18
CA LEU A 58 8.21 1.90 -2.58
C LEU A 58 7.86 0.86 -3.65
N GLY A 59 7.10 1.23 -4.68
CA GLY A 59 6.74 0.34 -5.79
C GLY A 59 7.95 -0.16 -6.57
N ILE A 60 8.93 0.71 -6.86
CA ILE A 60 10.21 0.31 -7.48
C ILE A 60 10.99 -0.62 -6.55
N GLY A 61 11.08 -0.30 -5.26
CA GLY A 61 11.73 -1.15 -4.26
C GLY A 61 11.09 -2.55 -4.21
N THR A 62 9.78 -2.63 -4.29
CA THR A 62 9.04 -3.90 -4.39
C THR A 62 9.40 -4.70 -5.64
N ILE A 63 9.57 -4.05 -6.81
CA ILE A 63 10.04 -4.70 -8.03
C ILE A 63 11.47 -5.23 -7.87
N MET A 64 12.35 -4.48 -7.20
CA MET A 64 13.72 -4.91 -6.92
C MET A 64 13.73 -6.17 -6.04
N VAL A 65 12.92 -6.19 -4.98
CA VAL A 65 12.75 -7.38 -4.12
C VAL A 65 12.14 -8.55 -4.87
N LEU A 66 11.19 -8.31 -5.79
CA LEU A 66 10.61 -9.37 -6.62
C LEU A 66 11.66 -10.06 -7.51
N ARG A 67 12.63 -9.29 -8.02
CA ARG A 67 13.73 -9.79 -8.86
C ARG A 67 14.80 -10.49 -8.04
N ASN A 68 15.13 -9.96 -6.86
CA ASN A 68 16.13 -10.52 -5.96
C ASN A 68 15.65 -10.42 -4.49
N PRO A 69 14.94 -11.43 -3.98
CA PRO A 69 14.38 -11.41 -2.64
C PRO A 69 15.41 -11.69 -1.53
N ASN A 70 16.65 -12.04 -1.89
CA ASN A 70 17.64 -12.50 -0.93
C ASN A 70 17.96 -11.42 0.12
N LYS A 71 17.75 -11.74 1.41
CA LYS A 71 17.99 -10.85 2.57
C LYS A 71 17.12 -9.58 2.59
N GLN A 72 15.95 -9.60 1.94
CA GLN A 72 15.01 -8.47 1.86
C GLN A 72 13.88 -8.49 2.91
N GLY A 73 13.97 -9.37 3.91
CA GLY A 73 13.01 -9.51 5.00
C GLY A 73 12.69 -8.21 5.73
N PRO A 74 13.66 -7.34 6.06
CA PRO A 74 13.38 -6.04 6.65
C PRO A 74 12.47 -5.17 5.77
N PHE A 75 12.69 -5.14 4.45
CA PHE A 75 11.84 -4.36 3.53
C PHE A 75 10.41 -4.89 3.51
N VAL A 76 10.23 -6.22 3.37
CA VAL A 76 8.90 -6.84 3.37
C VAL A 76 8.18 -6.64 4.72
N LYS A 77 8.91 -6.67 5.83
CA LYS A 77 8.38 -6.36 7.16
C LYS A 77 7.93 -4.91 7.28
N THR A 78 8.68 -3.97 6.72
CA THR A 78 8.27 -2.56 6.65
C THR A 78 7.00 -2.40 5.81
N LEU A 79 6.86 -3.10 4.69
CA LEU A 79 5.62 -3.09 3.90
C LEU A 79 4.44 -3.66 4.69
N ALA A 80 4.63 -4.76 5.43
CA ALA A 80 3.59 -5.35 6.26
C ALA A 80 3.09 -4.37 7.34
N ILE A 81 4.01 -3.70 8.03
CA ILE A 81 3.67 -2.72 9.07
C ILE A 81 3.04 -1.48 8.44
N GLY A 82 3.61 -0.94 7.37
CA GLY A 82 3.11 0.28 6.71
C GLY A 82 1.70 0.09 6.16
N THR A 83 1.44 -1.04 5.49
CA THR A 83 0.09 -1.37 5.00
C THR A 83 -0.90 -1.62 6.13
N LEU A 84 -0.47 -2.24 7.24
CA LEU A 84 -1.33 -2.40 8.43
C LEU A 84 -1.75 -1.05 9.01
N LEU A 85 -0.78 -0.19 9.30
CA LEU A 85 -1.04 1.11 9.93
C LEU A 85 -1.90 1.99 9.02
N CYS A 86 -1.57 2.06 7.73
CA CYS A 86 -2.35 2.83 6.76
C CYS A 86 -3.78 2.29 6.63
N GLY A 87 -3.95 0.96 6.56
CA GLY A 87 -5.28 0.33 6.53
C GLY A 87 -6.11 0.64 7.78
N LEU A 88 -5.52 0.57 8.97
CA LEU A 88 -6.19 0.91 10.23
C LEU A 88 -6.58 2.39 10.29
N THR A 89 -5.72 3.30 9.84
CA THR A 89 -6.03 4.73 9.81
C THR A 89 -7.19 5.05 8.87
N LEU A 90 -7.24 4.42 7.68
CA LEU A 90 -8.35 4.63 6.75
C LEU A 90 -9.68 4.07 7.27
N ILE A 91 -9.64 2.91 7.91
CA ILE A 91 -10.82 2.34 8.60
C ILE A 91 -11.27 3.27 9.73
N TYR A 92 -10.33 3.78 10.53
CA TYR A 92 -10.63 4.74 11.59
C TYR A 92 -11.29 6.00 11.02
N SER A 93 -10.70 6.62 10.01
CA SER A 93 -11.25 7.81 9.34
C SER A 93 -12.69 7.56 8.84
N THR A 94 -12.93 6.39 8.23
CA THR A 94 -14.27 6.00 7.75
C THR A 94 -15.35 6.04 8.84
N PHE A 95 -15.04 5.60 10.06
CA PHE A 95 -16.04 5.46 11.12
C PHE A 95 -16.09 6.62 12.11
N PHE A 96 -15.00 7.37 12.25
CA PHE A 96 -14.85 8.35 13.32
C PHE A 96 -14.67 9.79 12.82
N GLU A 97 -14.40 10.00 11.53
CA GLU A 97 -14.26 11.34 10.95
C GLU A 97 -15.47 11.68 10.07
N SER A 98 -15.94 12.93 10.16
CA SER A 98 -17.10 13.40 9.38
C SER A 98 -16.89 13.30 7.87
N GLU A 99 -15.65 13.43 7.41
CA GLU A 99 -15.26 13.30 6.00
C GLU A 99 -15.29 11.84 5.54
N GLY A 100 -14.93 10.89 6.41
CA GLY A 100 -14.94 9.46 6.11
C GLY A 100 -16.34 8.85 6.05
N ILE A 101 -17.29 9.34 6.85
CA ILE A 101 -18.68 8.87 6.84
C ILE A 101 -19.39 9.25 5.52
N GLY A 102 -19.04 10.40 4.93
CA GLY A 102 -19.62 10.88 3.67
C GLY A 102 -19.07 10.20 2.41
N ASN A 103 -17.89 9.58 2.49
CA ASN A 103 -17.19 8.94 1.36
C ASN A 103 -16.54 7.61 1.74
N MET A 104 -17.36 6.70 2.29
CA MET A 104 -16.89 5.39 2.75
C MET A 104 -16.16 4.60 1.67
N GLU A 105 -16.55 4.71 0.40
CA GLU A 105 -15.90 3.98 -0.69
C GLU A 105 -14.43 4.37 -0.87
N GLN A 106 -14.09 5.64 -0.64
CA GLN A 106 -12.74 6.18 -0.81
C GLN A 106 -11.78 5.78 0.30
N SER A 107 -12.30 5.54 1.51
CA SER A 107 -11.48 5.21 2.69
C SER A 107 -11.58 3.73 3.07
N LEU A 108 -12.79 3.15 3.06
CA LEU A 108 -13.02 1.78 3.50
C LEU A 108 -12.44 0.76 2.53
N ILE A 109 -12.67 0.93 1.22
CA ILE A 109 -12.19 -0.04 0.21
C ILE A 109 -10.66 -0.09 0.22
N PRO A 110 -9.92 1.04 0.10
CA PRO A 110 -8.46 0.99 0.19
C PRO A 110 -7.99 0.53 1.57
N GLY A 111 -8.70 0.88 2.64
CA GLY A 111 -8.43 0.40 4.00
C GLY A 111 -8.42 -1.13 4.09
N ILE A 112 -9.49 -1.79 3.61
CA ILE A 112 -9.60 -3.25 3.58
C ILE A 112 -8.49 -3.87 2.71
N VAL A 113 -8.23 -3.32 1.52
CA VAL A 113 -7.19 -3.82 0.62
C VAL A 113 -5.81 -3.79 1.31
N LEU A 114 -5.50 -2.71 2.04
CA LEU A 114 -4.24 -2.58 2.76
C LEU A 114 -4.13 -3.55 3.95
N ILE A 115 -5.23 -3.80 4.67
CA ILE A 115 -5.25 -4.83 5.73
C ILE A 115 -5.01 -6.22 5.14
N VAL A 116 -5.67 -6.56 4.02
CA VAL A 116 -5.47 -7.84 3.34
C VAL A 116 -4.01 -7.99 2.88
N LEU A 117 -3.44 -6.94 2.27
CA LEU A 117 -2.03 -6.93 1.86
C LEU A 117 -1.08 -7.11 3.05
N SER A 118 -1.33 -6.45 4.18
CA SER A 118 -0.55 -6.63 5.40
C SER A 118 -0.55 -8.09 5.87
N ILE A 119 -1.72 -8.72 5.94
CA ILE A 119 -1.86 -10.13 6.31
C ILE A 119 -1.08 -11.01 5.33
N MET A 120 -1.23 -10.77 4.03
CA MET A 120 -0.49 -11.51 2.99
C MET A 120 1.03 -11.34 3.14
N PHE A 121 1.53 -10.14 3.47
CA PHE A 121 2.95 -9.92 3.73
C PHE A 121 3.43 -10.65 4.99
N TRP A 122 2.66 -10.66 6.08
CA TRP A 122 3.00 -11.40 7.29
C TRP A 122 3.09 -12.90 7.05
N ILE A 123 2.13 -13.46 6.30
CA ILE A 123 2.17 -14.88 5.92
C ILE A 123 3.37 -15.14 5.00
N SER A 124 3.63 -14.26 4.03
CA SER A 124 4.77 -14.39 3.10
C SER A 124 6.12 -14.36 3.83
N LEU A 125 6.26 -13.48 4.84
CA LEU A 125 7.44 -13.42 5.71
C LEU A 125 7.66 -14.73 6.47
N GLN A 126 6.59 -15.33 6.99
CA GLN A 126 6.69 -16.59 7.72
C GLN A 126 7.05 -17.77 6.80
N GLN A 127 6.52 -17.78 5.58
CA GLN A 127 6.73 -18.86 4.61
C GLN A 127 8.05 -18.79 3.85
N SER A 128 8.66 -17.60 3.79
CA SER A 128 9.88 -17.33 2.99
C SER A 128 11.10 -16.94 3.85
N LYS A 129 11.12 -17.29 5.14
CA LYS A 129 12.16 -16.88 6.10
C LYS A 129 13.59 -17.24 5.70
N GLU A 130 13.81 -18.35 5.00
CA GLU A 130 15.18 -18.76 4.62
C GLU A 130 15.66 -18.06 3.33
N LEU A 131 14.75 -17.39 2.62
CA LEU A 131 15.05 -16.63 1.41
C LEU A 131 15.19 -15.14 1.71
N LEU A 132 14.25 -14.61 2.51
CA LEU A 132 14.16 -13.20 2.88
C LEU A 132 15.18 -12.82 3.96
#